data_AF-A0A843LVJ8-F1
#
_entry.id   AF-A0A843LVJ8-F1
#
_cell.length_a   1.000
_cell.length_b   1.000
_cell.length_c   1.000
_cell.angle_alpha   90.00
_cell.angle_beta   90.00
_cell.angle_gamma   90.00
#
_symmetry.space_group_name_H-M   'P 1'
#
loop_
_entity.id
_entity.type
_entity.pdbx_description
1 polymer ?
#
loop_
_entity_poly.entity_id
_entity_poly.type
_entity_poly.pdbx_seq_one_letter_code
_entity_poly.pdbx_strand_id
1 'polypeptide(L)'
;VRGRIEEEAGRVLAEITDGRYNTVMLDDDFSVLVHDMGEDYPADRFSGGEQDDIAIALRVALSRFIAEVNQVHDSTFLIFDEIFGSQDEERRANLLRALRTQEAYFPQIILISHISEVQDEFSTALLVEMGPDQISQVRVVD
;
A
#
# COMPACT_ATOMS: atom_id res chain seq x y z
N VAL A 1 4.84 7.37 19.89
CA VAL A 1 5.32 6.94 18.55
C VAL A 1 4.47 5.80 18.05
N ARG A 2 4.51 4.64 18.71
CA ARG A 2 3.73 3.43 18.38
C ARG A 2 2.25 3.72 18.05
N GLY A 3 1.51 4.34 18.98
CA GLY A 3 0.09 4.68 18.78
C GLY A 3 -0.25 5.48 17.52
N ARG A 4 0.66 6.35 17.04
CA ARG A 4 0.43 7.12 15.81
C ARG A 4 0.56 6.26 14.56
N ILE A 5 1.47 5.29 14.57
CA ILE A 5 1.66 4.33 13.47
C ILE A 5 0.48 3.35 13.46
N GLU A 6 0.08 2.87 14.63
CA GLU A 6 -1.08 1.97 14.81
C GLU A 6 -2.38 2.60 14.30
N GLU A 7 -2.66 3.85 14.67
CA GLU A 7 -3.84 4.59 14.24
C GLU A 7 -3.88 4.76 12.72
N GLU A 8 -2.78 5.21 12.12
CA GLU A 8 -2.71 5.41 10.66
C GLU A 8 -2.71 4.09 9.89
N ALA A 9 -2.06 3.03 10.39
CA ALA A 9 -2.11 1.72 9.78
C ALA A 9 -3.53 1.15 9.83
N GLY A 10 -4.22 1.28 10.96
CA GLY A 10 -5.62 0.87 11.09
C GLY A 10 -6.55 1.61 10.13
N ARG A 11 -6.36 2.92 9.97
CA ARG A 11 -7.10 3.73 8.99
C ARG A 11 -6.88 3.26 7.56
N VAL A 12 -5.61 3.11 7.14
CA VAL A 12 -5.29 2.68 5.76
C VAL A 12 -5.80 1.27 5.51
N LEU A 13 -5.65 0.36 6.47
CA LEU A 13 -6.15 -1.00 6.36
C LEU A 13 -7.69 -1.05 6.25
N ALA A 14 -8.39 -0.17 6.96
CA ALA A 14 -9.84 -0.03 6.83
C ALA A 14 -10.25 0.42 5.43
N GLU A 15 -9.51 1.37 4.83
CA GLU A 15 -9.78 1.81 3.45
C GLU A 15 -9.55 0.68 2.42
N ILE A 16 -8.53 -0.14 2.60
CA ILE A 16 -8.23 -1.28 1.70
C ILE A 16 -9.26 -2.42 1.86
N THR A 17 -9.68 -2.70 3.09
CA THR A 17 -10.50 -3.88 3.43
C THR A 17 -11.98 -3.59 3.61
N ASP A 18 -12.43 -2.43 3.13
CA ASP A 18 -13.81 -1.92 3.28
C ASP A 18 -14.32 -1.99 4.74
N GLY A 19 -13.44 -1.62 5.66
CA GLY A 19 -13.71 -1.56 7.09
C GLY A 19 -13.69 -2.91 7.81
N ARG A 20 -13.39 -4.03 7.13
CA ARG A 20 -13.29 -5.36 7.76
C ARG A 20 -12.24 -5.37 8.88
N TYR A 21 -11.09 -4.75 8.65
CA TYR A 21 -10.05 -4.57 9.66
C TYR A 21 -9.73 -3.09 9.79
N ASN A 22 -9.76 -2.56 11.02
CA ASN A 22 -9.57 -1.14 11.28
C ASN A 22 -8.63 -0.83 12.44
N THR A 23 -8.17 -1.86 13.14
CA THR A 23 -7.33 -1.73 14.32
C THR A 23 -6.10 -2.60 14.14
N VAL A 24 -4.95 -1.93 14.12
CA VAL A 24 -3.62 -2.54 14.03
C VAL A 24 -2.85 -2.15 15.28
N MET A 25 -2.17 -3.11 15.89
CA MET A 25 -1.34 -2.90 17.08
C MET A 25 0.05 -3.47 16.85
N LEU A 26 1.02 -2.91 17.55
CA LEU A 26 2.39 -3.39 17.60
C LEU A 26 2.69 -3.83 19.05
N ASP A 27 3.05 -5.08 19.23
CA ASP A 27 3.47 -5.56 20.55
C ASP A 27 4.86 -5.02 20.95
N ASP A 28 5.36 -5.45 22.09
CA ASP A 28 6.66 -5.01 22.61
C ASP A 28 7.86 -5.45 21.77
N ASP A 29 7.69 -6.52 21.00
CA ASP A 29 8.67 -7.03 20.04
C ASP A 29 8.45 -6.46 18.62
N PHE A 30 7.52 -5.50 18.47
CA PHE A 30 7.09 -4.91 17.20
C PHE A 30 6.44 -5.91 16.22
N SER A 31 5.87 -7.01 16.73
CA SER A 31 5.01 -7.88 15.96
C SER A 31 3.68 -7.18 15.67
N VAL A 32 3.17 -7.37 14.45
CA VAL A 32 1.90 -6.79 14.02
C VAL A 32 0.74 -7.67 14.49
N LEU A 33 -0.16 -7.07 15.24
CA LEU A 33 -1.44 -7.64 15.66
C LEU A 33 -2.58 -6.89 14.96
N VAL A 34 -3.60 -7.62 14.53
CA VAL A 34 -4.82 -7.05 13.93
C VAL A 34 -6.01 -7.52 14.73
N HIS A 35 -6.88 -6.59 15.11
CA HIS A 35 -8.12 -6.90 15.81
C HIS A 35 -9.13 -7.50 14.83
N ASP A 36 -9.64 -8.68 15.17
CA ASP A 36 -10.67 -9.37 14.40
C ASP A 36 -11.60 -10.15 15.33
N MET A 37 -12.90 -10.09 15.11
CA MET A 37 -13.90 -10.85 15.88
C MET A 37 -13.77 -10.77 17.42
N GLY A 38 -13.31 -9.62 17.94
CA GLY A 38 -13.21 -9.36 19.38
C GLY A 38 -11.88 -9.75 20.04
N GLU A 39 -10.92 -10.27 19.27
CA GLU A 39 -9.61 -10.68 19.76
C GLU A 39 -8.50 -10.14 18.85
N ASP A 40 -7.27 -10.14 19.34
CA ASP A 40 -6.11 -9.65 18.61
C ASP A 40 -5.28 -10.81 18.08
N TYR A 41 -5.04 -10.81 16.78
CA TYR A 41 -4.36 -11.91 16.11
C TYR A 41 -3.07 -11.46 15.43
N PRO A 42 -2.02 -12.29 15.43
CA PRO A 42 -0.81 -12.02 14.68
C PRO A 42 -1.11 -12.01 13.17
N ALA A 43 -0.40 -11.15 12.43
CA ALA A 43 -0.60 -10.98 10.99
C ALA A 43 -0.44 -12.29 10.19
N ASP A 44 0.39 -13.22 10.66
CA ASP A 44 0.63 -14.51 10.01
C ASP A 44 -0.59 -15.45 9.99
N ARG A 45 -1.61 -15.18 10.82
CA ARG A 45 -2.89 -15.91 10.82
C ARG A 45 -3.74 -15.59 9.57
N PHE A 46 -3.60 -14.40 9.01
CA PHE A 46 -4.44 -13.91 7.92
C PHE A 46 -4.05 -14.55 6.57
N SER A 47 -4.94 -14.47 5.59
CA SER A 47 -4.63 -14.97 4.24
C SER A 47 -3.49 -14.16 3.58
N GLY A 48 -2.83 -14.72 2.57
CA GLY A 48 -1.70 -14.04 1.90
C GLY A 48 -2.04 -12.62 1.39
N GLY A 49 -3.19 -12.44 0.74
CA GLY A 49 -3.63 -11.11 0.30
C GLY A 49 -3.94 -10.15 1.46
N GLU A 50 -4.47 -10.66 2.58
CA GLU A 50 -4.68 -9.84 3.77
C GLU A 50 -3.35 -9.47 4.45
N GLN A 51 -2.37 -10.36 4.45
CA GLN A 51 -1.02 -10.06 4.92
C GLN A 51 -0.38 -8.95 4.08
N ASP A 52 -0.57 -8.96 2.76
CA ASP A 52 -0.11 -7.90 1.87
C ASP A 52 -0.81 -6.57 2.20
N ASP A 53 -2.13 -6.58 2.40
CA ASP A 53 -2.89 -5.37 2.80
C ASP A 53 -2.38 -4.79 4.12
N ILE A 54 -2.13 -5.64 5.12
CA ILE A 54 -1.56 -5.25 6.41
C ILE A 54 -0.16 -4.65 6.22
N ALA A 55 0.68 -5.28 5.41
CA ALA A 55 2.03 -4.81 5.15
C ALA A 55 2.04 -3.45 4.43
N ILE A 56 1.15 -3.26 3.45
CA ILE A 56 0.98 -1.99 2.72
C ILE A 56 0.51 -0.90 3.69
N ALA A 57 -0.52 -1.18 4.49
CA ALA A 57 -1.04 -0.22 5.46
C ALA A 57 0.03 0.23 6.47
N LEU A 58 0.81 -0.72 6.99
CA LEU A 58 1.93 -0.42 7.88
C LEU A 58 3.03 0.40 7.18
N ARG A 59 3.35 0.06 5.92
CA ARG A 59 4.36 0.79 5.14
C ARG A 59 3.97 2.23 4.90
N VAL A 60 2.70 2.49 4.57
CA VAL A 60 2.15 3.84 4.42
C VAL A 60 2.23 4.59 5.75
N ALA A 61 1.74 3.99 6.85
CA ALA A 61 1.73 4.61 8.16
C ALA A 61 3.15 4.98 8.65
N LEU A 62 4.10 4.06 8.49
CA LEU A 62 5.50 4.31 8.85
C LEU A 62 6.13 5.40 7.98
N SER A 63 5.86 5.38 6.67
CA SER A 63 6.36 6.40 5.75
C SER A 63 5.83 7.79 6.12
N ARG A 64 4.55 7.90 6.50
CA ARG A 64 3.95 9.16 6.95
C ARG A 64 4.60 9.65 8.23
N PHE A 65 4.76 8.75 9.21
CA PHE A 65 5.41 9.07 10.46
C PHE A 65 6.84 9.59 10.24
N ILE A 66 7.63 8.93 9.39
CA ILE A 66 9.01 9.35 9.08
C ILE A 66 9.03 10.70 8.37
N ALA A 67 8.16 10.90 7.36
CA ALA A 67 8.05 12.16 6.64
C ALA A 67 7.74 13.34 7.58
N GLU A 68 6.77 13.17 8.47
CA GLU A 68 6.38 14.17 9.45
C GLU A 68 7.48 14.47 10.48
N VAL A 69 8.16 13.45 11.00
CA VAL A 69 9.26 13.63 11.98
C VAL A 69 10.41 14.42 11.36
N ASN A 70 10.68 14.22 10.07
CA ASN A 70 11.74 14.93 9.35
C ASN A 70 11.27 16.25 8.71
N GLN A 71 10.00 16.62 8.85
CA GLN A 71 9.39 17.82 8.23
C GLN A 71 9.59 17.85 6.70
N VAL A 72 9.56 16.68 6.06
CA VAL A 72 9.68 16.53 4.61
C VAL A 72 8.28 16.25 4.07
N HIS A 73 7.65 17.25 3.47
CA HIS A 73 6.29 17.14 2.93
C HIS A 73 6.24 17.26 1.40
N ASP A 74 7.10 18.12 0.83
CA ASP A 74 7.00 18.50 -0.59
C ASP A 74 7.87 17.66 -1.53
N SER A 75 8.59 16.66 -1.01
CA SER A 75 9.54 15.84 -1.80
C SER A 75 9.49 14.35 -1.42
N THR A 76 8.37 13.91 -0.84
CA THR A 76 8.14 12.52 -0.46
C THR A 76 7.46 11.78 -1.60
N PHE A 77 7.86 10.52 -1.80
CA PHE A 77 7.24 9.64 -2.77
C PHE A 77 7.13 8.23 -2.20
N LEU A 78 6.17 7.47 -2.71
CA LEU A 78 6.03 6.04 -2.43
C LEU A 78 6.30 5.24 -3.69
N ILE A 79 7.00 4.12 -3.53
CA ILE A 79 7.19 3.13 -4.58
C ILE A 79 6.65 1.80 -4.06
N PHE A 80 5.79 1.18 -4.85
CA PHE A 80 5.25 -0.14 -4.58
C PHE A 80 5.49 -1.06 -5.77
N ASP A 81 5.93 -2.28 -5.49
CA ASP A 81 6.28 -3.28 -6.48
C ASP A 81 5.37 -4.50 -6.31
N GLU A 82 4.58 -4.79 -7.35
CA GLU A 82 3.71 -5.97 -7.46
C GLU A 82 2.69 -6.14 -6.31
N ILE A 83 2.24 -5.04 -5.71
CA ILE A 83 1.30 -5.05 -4.56
C ILE A 83 -0.11 -5.56 -4.88
N PHE A 84 -0.42 -5.79 -6.16
CA PHE A 84 -1.73 -6.25 -6.59
C PHE A 84 -1.77 -7.76 -6.88
N GLY A 85 -0.63 -8.46 -6.85
CA GLY A 85 -0.52 -9.83 -7.35
C GLY A 85 -1.39 -10.86 -6.63
N SER A 86 -1.75 -10.60 -5.37
CA SER A 86 -2.58 -11.45 -4.52
C SER A 86 -4.03 -10.98 -4.37
N GLN A 87 -4.38 -9.85 -4.99
CA GLN A 87 -5.67 -9.17 -4.78
C GLN A 87 -6.68 -9.49 -5.88
N ASP A 88 -7.93 -9.70 -5.47
CA ASP A 88 -9.07 -9.72 -6.39
C ASP A 88 -9.39 -8.31 -6.93
N GLU A 89 -10.32 -8.24 -7.88
CA GLU A 89 -10.68 -6.98 -8.55
C GLU A 89 -11.23 -5.92 -7.57
N GLU A 90 -12.03 -6.34 -6.59
CA GLU A 90 -12.62 -5.45 -5.59
C GLU A 90 -11.54 -4.88 -4.66
N ARG A 91 -10.68 -5.74 -4.11
CA ARG A 91 -9.57 -5.32 -3.25
C ARG A 91 -8.57 -4.46 -3.99
N ARG A 92 -8.29 -4.74 -5.27
CA ARG A 92 -7.44 -3.91 -6.11
C ARG A 92 -7.99 -2.49 -6.24
N ALA A 93 -9.30 -2.36 -6.50
CA ALA A 93 -9.95 -1.05 -6.57
C ALA A 93 -9.93 -0.32 -5.22
N ASN A 94 -10.13 -1.03 -4.11
CA ASN A 94 -10.05 -0.45 -2.77
C ASN A 94 -8.62 0.01 -2.43
N LEU A 95 -7.61 -0.80 -2.77
CA LEU A 95 -6.20 -0.45 -2.58
C LEU A 95 -5.81 0.79 -3.40
N LEU A 96 -6.23 0.88 -4.66
CA LEU A 96 -6.02 2.08 -5.47
C LEU A 96 -6.66 3.31 -4.83
N ARG A 97 -7.91 3.21 -4.35
CA ARG A 97 -8.60 4.28 -3.63
C ARG A 97 -7.84 4.69 -2.37
N ALA A 98 -7.37 3.72 -1.58
CA ALA A 98 -6.59 3.97 -0.38
C ALA A 98 -5.23 4.63 -0.70
N LEU A 99 -4.59 4.30 -1.82
CA LEU A 99 -3.37 4.97 -2.26
C LEU A 99 -3.63 6.42 -2.68
N ARG A 100 -4.76 6.71 -3.34
CA ARG A 100 -5.15 8.07 -3.73
C ARG A 100 -5.34 8.98 -2.53
N THR A 101 -5.87 8.49 -1.41
CA THR A 101 -6.00 9.28 -0.19
C THR A 101 -4.64 9.68 0.40
N GLN A 102 -3.55 8.98 0.02
CA GLN A 102 -2.20 9.29 0.47
C GLN A 102 -1.49 10.36 -0.39
N GLU A 103 -2.02 10.72 -1.55
CA GLU A 103 -1.39 11.71 -2.44
C GLU A 103 -1.23 13.09 -1.79
N ALA A 104 -2.09 13.41 -0.81
CA ALA A 104 -1.97 14.63 -0.01
C ALA A 104 -0.68 14.67 0.85
N TYR A 105 -0.10 13.50 1.16
CA TYR A 105 1.12 13.36 1.96
C TYR A 105 2.33 12.90 1.14
N PHE A 106 2.08 12.22 0.02
CA PHE A 106 3.07 11.75 -0.93
C PHE A 106 2.66 12.20 -2.33
N PRO A 107 3.08 13.39 -2.76
CA PRO A 107 2.67 13.95 -4.05
C PRO A 107 3.00 13.06 -5.26
N GLN A 108 3.89 12.08 -5.10
CA GLN A 108 4.22 11.12 -6.13
C GLN A 108 4.11 9.68 -5.60
N ILE A 109 3.31 8.87 -6.28
CA ILE A 109 3.19 7.42 -6.04
C ILE A 109 3.58 6.70 -7.34
N ILE A 110 4.55 5.79 -7.25
CA ILE A 110 5.02 4.97 -8.36
C ILE A 110 4.60 3.53 -8.08
N LEU A 111 3.80 2.95 -8.97
CA LEU A 111 3.41 1.54 -8.91
C LEU A 111 4.08 0.77 -10.04
N ILE A 112 4.61 -0.41 -9.71
CA ILE A 112 5.12 -1.39 -10.65
C ILE A 112 4.17 -2.58 -10.58
N SER A 113 3.64 -2.99 -11.73
CA SER A 113 2.64 -4.05 -11.82
C SER A 113 2.61 -4.64 -13.22
N HIS A 114 2.37 -5.95 -13.31
CA HIS A 114 2.05 -6.64 -14.56
C HIS A 114 0.55 -6.60 -14.92
N ILE A 115 -0.28 -6.01 -14.07
CA ILE A 115 -1.73 -5.92 -14.23
C ILE A 115 -2.07 -4.76 -15.15
N SER A 116 -2.66 -5.02 -16.32
CA SER A 116 -2.96 -3.95 -17.27
C SER A 116 -4.19 -3.12 -16.90
N GLU A 117 -5.12 -3.69 -16.13
CA GLU A 117 -6.38 -3.03 -15.75
C GLU A 117 -6.18 -1.82 -14.84
N VAL A 118 -5.04 -1.70 -14.16
CA VAL A 118 -4.76 -0.54 -13.30
C VAL A 118 -4.25 0.67 -14.08
N GLN A 119 -3.90 0.52 -15.36
CA GLN A 119 -3.26 1.59 -16.14
C GLN A 119 -4.14 2.84 -16.24
N ASP A 120 -5.45 2.65 -16.48
CA ASP A 120 -6.44 3.73 -16.64
C ASP A 120 -6.63 4.59 -15.38
N GLU A 121 -6.17 4.08 -14.23
CA GLU A 121 -6.28 4.79 -12.97
C GLU A 121 -5.19 5.85 -12.84
N PHE A 122 -4.05 5.75 -13.55
CA PHE A 122 -2.89 6.63 -13.40
C PHE A 122 -2.84 7.75 -14.42
N SER A 123 -2.31 8.91 -14.00
CA SER A 123 -2.09 10.05 -14.90
C SER A 123 -0.98 9.80 -15.93
N THR A 124 -0.11 8.81 -15.69
CA THR A 124 0.99 8.45 -16.57
C THR A 124 1.26 6.97 -16.39
N ALA A 125 1.22 6.23 -17.49
CA ALA A 125 1.58 4.82 -17.52
C ALA A 125 2.83 4.62 -18.39
N LEU A 126 3.81 3.89 -17.86
CA LEU A 126 5.00 3.48 -18.58
C LEU A 126 4.89 1.98 -18.86
N LEU A 127 4.79 1.62 -20.14
CA LEU A 127 4.83 0.22 -20.53
C LEU A 127 6.28 -0.20 -20.77
N VAL A 128 6.69 -1.25 -20.08
CA VAL A 128 8.02 -1.85 -20.18
C VAL A 128 7.89 -3.22 -20.83
N GLU A 129 8.53 -3.41 -21.99
CA GLU A 129 8.46 -4.65 -22.77
C GLU A 129 9.88 -5.16 -23.08
N MET A 130 10.05 -6.47 -23.23
CA MET A 130 11.32 -7.06 -23.66
C MET A 130 11.49 -6.88 -25.17
N GLY A 131 12.53 -6.16 -25.58
CA GLY A 131 12.89 -5.97 -26.98
C GLY A 131 13.45 -7.23 -27.65
N PRO A 132 13.53 -7.24 -28.99
CA PRO A 132 14.03 -8.38 -29.77
C PRO A 132 15.51 -8.72 -29.51
N ASP A 133 16.26 -7.78 -28.94
CA ASP A 133 17.67 -7.88 -28.54
C ASP A 133 17.85 -8.23 -27.05
N GLN A 134 16.79 -8.62 -26.35
CA GLN A 134 16.75 -8.80 -24.89
C GLN A 134 17.06 -7.52 -24.10
N ILE A 135 16.85 -6.36 -24.70
CA ILE A 135 16.95 -5.07 -24.02
C ILE A 135 15.54 -4.58 -23.72
N SER A 136 15.29 -4.16 -22.48
CA SER A 136 14.01 -3.57 -22.10
C SER A 136 13.76 -2.27 -22.88
N GLN A 137 12.58 -2.17 -23.47
CA GLN A 137 12.09 -0.97 -24.14
C GLN A 137 10.97 -0.37 -23.31
N VAL A 138 10.98 0.97 -23.18
CA VAL A 138 9.99 1.70 -22.38
C VAL A 138 9.26 2.68 -23.29
N ARG A 139 7.93 2.73 -23.19
CA ARG A 139 7.10 3.72 -23.86
C ARG A 139 6.06 4.29 -22.91
N VAL A 140 5.73 5.57 -23.09
CA VAL A 140 4.58 6.18 -22.43
C VAL A 140 3.32 5.66 -23.11
N VAL A 141 2.33 5.28 -22.32
CA VAL A 141 0.98 4.95 -22.78
C VAL A 141 0.13 6.21 -22.59
N ASP A 142 -0.42 6.72 -23.70
CA ASP A 142 -1.35 7.84 -23.75
C ASP A 142 -2.80 7.38 -23.57
#